data_AF-A0A9W9JY29-F1
#
_entry.id   AF-A0A9W9JY29-F1
#
_cell.length_a   1.000
_cell.length_b   1.000
_cell.length_c   1.000
_cell.angle_alpha   90.00
_cell.angle_beta   90.00
_cell.angle_gamma   90.00
#
_symmetry.space_group_name_H-M   'P 1'
#
loop_
_entity.id
_entity.type
_entity.pdbx_description
1 polymer ?
#
loop_
_entity_poly.entity_id
_entity_poly.type
_entity_poly.pdbx_seq_one_letter_code
_entity_poly.pdbx_strand_id
1 'polypeptide(L)'
;MDAGTPTITTTEEIVSTIARHFDQNAIALLLDHQGDQITITEKVVKAAAGNWRNGREVMALLLDRRGDQITITEEVVKAAAGNERNGKEVMTLLLDRRGVKAAAGNKEKGKEVITLLLDRRGD
;
A
#
# COMPACT_ATOMS: atom_id res chain seq x y z
N MET A 1 -9.83 -38.21 16.62
CA MET A 1 -10.50 -36.94 16.93
C MET A 1 -9.41 -35.89 16.86
N ASP A 2 -9.23 -35.29 15.69
CA ASP A 2 -8.29 -34.19 15.51
C ASP A 2 -8.98 -32.94 16.06
N ALA A 3 -8.54 -32.48 17.22
CA ALA A 3 -8.98 -31.19 17.75
C ALA A 3 -8.32 -30.13 16.87
N GLY A 4 -8.99 -29.83 15.75
CA GLY A 4 -8.60 -28.77 14.84
C GLY A 4 -8.34 -27.52 15.66
N THR A 5 -7.05 -27.20 15.83
CA THR A 5 -6.60 -25.94 16.39
C THR A 5 -7.39 -24.86 15.66
N PRO A 6 -8.04 -23.91 16.35
CA PRO A 6 -8.74 -22.84 15.66
C PRO A 6 -7.69 -22.04 14.88
N THR A 7 -7.53 -22.37 13.61
CA THR A 7 -6.72 -21.61 12.68
C THR A 7 -7.46 -20.29 12.55
N ILE A 8 -6.96 -19.25 13.21
CA ILE A 8 -7.40 -17.89 12.97
C ILE A 8 -7.01 -17.62 11.51
N THR A 9 -7.91 -17.89 10.58
CA THR A 9 -7.73 -17.53 9.18
C THR A 9 -7.58 -16.02 9.15
N THR A 10 -6.38 -15.53 8.89
CA THR A 10 -6.19 -14.08 8.70
C THR A 10 -6.93 -13.69 7.44
N THR A 11 -8.11 -13.14 7.64
CA THR A 11 -8.96 -12.67 6.55
C THR A 11 -8.37 -11.38 5.99
N GLU A 12 -8.67 -11.09 4.71
CA GLU A 12 -8.35 -9.82 4.07
C GLU A 12 -8.80 -8.60 4.91
N GLU A 13 -9.93 -8.72 5.61
CA GLU A 13 -10.43 -7.72 6.56
C GLU A 13 -9.42 -7.41 7.68
N ILE A 14 -8.82 -8.44 8.28
CA ILE A 14 -7.83 -8.28 9.33
C ILE A 14 -6.57 -7.63 8.76
N VAL A 15 -6.06 -8.13 7.64
CA VAL A 15 -4.84 -7.58 7.00
C VAL A 15 -5.03 -6.10 6.63
N SER A 16 -6.17 -5.77 6.00
CA SER A 16 -6.47 -4.39 5.59
C SER A 16 -6.70 -3.46 6.80
N THR A 17 -7.29 -3.97 7.89
CA THR A 17 -7.41 -3.21 9.13
C THR A 17 -6.05 -2.92 9.75
N ILE A 18 -5.15 -3.91 9.78
CA ILE A 18 -3.79 -3.72 10.27
C ILE A 18 -3.06 -2.68 9.41
N ALA A 19 -3.12 -2.83 8.09
CA ALA A 19 -2.47 -1.93 7.14
C ALA A 19 -2.96 -0.47 7.27
N ARG A 20 -4.22 -0.26 7.65
CA ARG A 20 -4.83 1.07 7.79
C ARG A 20 -4.47 1.80 9.09
N HIS A 21 -4.24 1.05 10.17
CA HIS A 21 -4.20 1.63 11.52
C HIS A 21 -2.87 1.43 12.26
N PHE A 22 -2.08 0.43 11.86
CA PHE A 22 -0.83 0.08 12.53
C PHE A 22 0.39 0.56 11.72
N ASP A 23 1.57 0.38 12.30
CA ASP A 23 2.84 0.70 11.65
C ASP A 23 3.35 -0.46 10.79
N GLN A 24 4.50 -0.23 10.16
CA GLN A 24 5.19 -1.23 9.34
C GLN A 24 5.64 -2.46 10.16
N ASN A 25 5.90 -2.34 11.45
CA ASN A 25 6.37 -3.47 12.26
C ASN A 25 5.26 -4.51 12.44
N ALA A 26 4.02 -4.07 12.64
CA ALA A 26 2.86 -4.95 12.69
C ALA A 26 2.68 -5.72 11.37
N ILE A 27 2.86 -5.05 10.23
CA ILE A 27 2.80 -5.69 8.91
C ILE A 27 3.98 -6.63 8.69
N ALA A 28 5.19 -6.25 9.12
CA ALA A 28 6.37 -7.09 9.01
C ALA A 28 6.18 -8.41 9.78
N LEU A 29 5.74 -8.35 11.04
CA LEU A 29 5.45 -9.52 11.86
C LEU A 29 4.38 -10.42 11.22
N LEU A 30 3.33 -9.80 10.67
CA LEU A 30 2.25 -10.51 10.01
C LEU A 30 2.77 -11.27 8.77
N LEU A 31 3.60 -10.62 7.94
CA LEU A 31 4.24 -11.24 6.78
C LEU A 31 5.29 -12.30 7.16
N ASP A 32 6.05 -12.09 8.23
CA ASP A 32 7.07 -13.04 8.69
C ASP A 32 6.44 -14.32 9.24
N HIS A 33 5.30 -14.22 9.94
CA HIS A 33 4.64 -15.37 10.54
C HIS A 33 3.78 -16.17 9.55
N GLN A 34 3.15 -15.49 8.58
CA GLN A 34 2.19 -16.13 7.66
C GLN A 34 2.69 -16.21 6.22
N GLY A 35 3.82 -15.56 5.88
CA GLY A 35 4.50 -15.68 4.59
C GLY A 35 3.56 -15.56 3.39
N ASP A 36 3.48 -16.65 2.64
CA ASP A 36 2.67 -16.75 1.41
C ASP A 36 1.18 -17.00 1.66
N GLN A 37 0.78 -17.32 2.89
CA GLN A 37 -0.65 -17.46 3.24
C GLN A 37 -1.40 -16.13 3.17
N ILE A 38 -0.67 -15.00 3.28
CA ILE A 38 -1.24 -13.67 3.11
C ILE A 38 -1.14 -13.30 1.65
N THR A 39 -2.29 -13.07 1.02
CA THR A 39 -2.36 -12.42 -0.29
C THR A 39 -2.51 -10.91 -0.11
N ILE A 40 -1.62 -10.14 -0.72
CA ILE A 40 -1.76 -8.67 -0.75
C ILE A 40 -2.76 -8.30 -1.85
N THR A 41 -3.99 -8.00 -1.44
CA THR A 41 -5.06 -7.57 -2.34
C THR A 41 -5.09 -6.06 -2.51
N GLU A 42 -5.81 -5.57 -3.52
CA GLU A 42 -6.01 -4.12 -3.73
C GLU A 42 -6.60 -3.44 -2.48
N LYS A 43 -7.48 -4.12 -1.74
CA LYS A 43 -8.05 -3.58 -0.50
C LYS A 43 -6.99 -3.33 0.57
N VAL A 44 -6.03 -4.24 0.72
CA VAL A 44 -4.89 -4.07 1.64
C VAL A 44 -4.00 -2.91 1.20
N VAL A 45 -3.71 -2.80 -0.10
CA VAL A 45 -2.88 -1.71 -0.63
C VAL A 45 -3.58 -0.36 -0.49
N LYS A 46 -4.88 -0.28 -0.77
CA LYS A 46 -5.70 0.93 -0.57
C LYS A 46 -5.73 1.34 0.90
N ALA A 47 -5.87 0.39 1.81
CA ALA A 47 -5.83 0.61 3.24
C ALA A 47 -4.46 1.16 3.71
N ALA A 48 -3.36 0.59 3.22
CA ALA A 48 -2.01 1.10 3.47
C ALA A 48 -1.83 2.54 2.96
N ALA A 49 -2.30 2.83 1.74
CA ALA A 49 -2.22 4.16 1.16
C ALA A 49 -3.00 5.21 1.97
N GLY A 50 -4.15 4.81 2.51
CA GLY A 50 -4.99 5.61 3.39
C GLY A 50 -4.57 5.64 4.86
N ASN A 51 -3.46 5.01 5.25
CA ASN A 51 -3.02 4.99 6.63
C ASN A 51 -2.50 6.37 7.05
N TRP A 52 -3.27 7.01 7.93
CA TRP A 52 -3.06 8.40 8.30
C TRP A 52 -1.75 8.67 9.05
N ARG A 53 -1.25 7.68 9.80
CA ARG A 53 -0.09 7.87 10.71
C ARG A 53 1.21 7.34 10.12
N ASN A 54 1.16 6.20 9.44
CA ASN A 54 2.35 5.44 9.00
C ASN A 54 2.24 4.97 7.53
N GLY A 55 1.43 5.66 6.70
CA GLY A 55 1.12 5.19 5.34
C GLY A 55 2.34 4.99 4.45
N ARG A 56 3.32 5.88 4.52
CA ARG A 56 4.56 5.83 3.76
C ARG A 56 5.36 4.59 4.13
N GLU A 57 5.61 4.39 5.42
CA GLU A 57 6.33 3.27 6.00
C GLU A 57 5.67 1.93 5.66
N VAL A 58 4.36 1.83 5.85
CA VAL A 58 3.58 0.64 5.54
C VAL A 58 3.58 0.35 4.04
N MET A 59 3.35 1.36 3.20
CA MET A 59 3.37 1.20 1.74
C MET A 59 4.76 0.81 1.23
N ALA A 60 5.83 1.39 1.77
CA ALA A 60 7.20 1.05 1.42
C ALA A 60 7.49 -0.43 1.71
N LEU A 61 7.17 -0.90 2.93
CA LEU A 61 7.37 -2.29 3.30
C LEU A 61 6.61 -3.27 2.38
N LEU A 62 5.35 -2.95 2.05
CA LEU A 62 4.55 -3.78 1.15
C LEU A 62 5.14 -3.81 -0.27
N LEU A 63 5.60 -2.68 -0.80
CA LEU A 63 6.24 -2.60 -2.11
C LEU A 63 7.60 -3.30 -2.17
N ASP A 64 8.35 -3.28 -1.08
CA ASP A 64 9.67 -3.92 -1.03
C ASP A 64 9.56 -5.44 -0.90
N ARG A 65 8.63 -5.94 -0.07
CA ARG A 65 8.46 -7.39 0.15
C ARG A 65 7.55 -8.06 -0.88
N ARG A 66 6.56 -7.35 -1.41
CA ARG A 66 5.48 -7.92 -2.26
C ARG A 66 5.20 -7.06 -3.49
N GLY A 67 6.15 -6.24 -3.93
CA GLY A 67 5.99 -5.31 -5.06
C GLY A 67 5.55 -5.95 -6.38
N ASP A 68 5.90 -7.21 -6.61
CA ASP A 68 5.47 -7.95 -7.80
C ASP A 68 3.99 -8.35 -7.77
N GLN A 69 3.39 -8.43 -6.57
CA GLN A 69 1.97 -8.70 -6.38
C GLN A 69 1.13 -7.42 -6.36
N ILE A 70 1.77 -6.26 -6.21
CA ILE A 70 1.09 -4.98 -6.04
C ILE A 70 0.94 -4.26 -7.36
N THR A 71 -0.31 -4.06 -7.75
CA THR A 71 -0.69 -3.18 -8.86
C THR A 71 -1.17 -1.84 -8.29
N ILE A 72 -0.54 -0.74 -8.71
CA ILE A 72 -0.97 0.61 -8.33
C ILE A 72 -2.12 1.04 -9.22
N THR A 73 -3.34 0.89 -8.70
CA THR A 73 -4.59 1.28 -9.35
C THR A 73 -4.95 2.74 -9.06
N GLU A 74 -5.94 3.26 -9.80
CA GLU A 74 -6.49 4.59 -9.55
C GLU A 74 -7.06 4.73 -8.13
N GLU A 75 -7.67 3.68 -7.59
CA GLU A 75 -8.26 3.68 -6.25
C GLU A 75 -7.21 3.75 -5.14
N VAL A 76 -6.05 3.13 -5.35
CA VAL A 76 -4.88 3.27 -4.44
C VAL A 76 -4.37 4.72 -4.48
N VAL A 77 -4.27 5.31 -5.66
CA VAL A 77 -3.82 6.71 -5.84
C VAL A 77 -4.81 7.68 -5.19
N LYS A 78 -6.12 7.49 -5.36
CA LYS A 78 -7.15 8.29 -4.69
C LYS A 78 -7.08 8.17 -3.17
N ALA A 79 -6.87 6.97 -2.64
CA ALA A 79 -6.72 6.75 -1.20
C ALA A 79 -5.48 7.47 -0.64
N ALA A 80 -4.35 7.42 -1.36
CA ALA A 80 -3.16 8.19 -1.01
C ALA A 80 -3.41 9.70 -1.09
N ALA A 81 -4.06 10.19 -2.15
CA ALA A 81 -4.38 11.61 -2.31
C ALA A 81 -5.35 12.13 -1.22
N GLY A 82 -6.28 11.30 -0.78
CA GLY A 82 -7.21 11.62 0.32
C GLY A 82 -6.61 11.50 1.72
N ASN A 83 -5.37 11.01 1.86
CA ASN A 83 -4.70 10.90 3.15
C ASN A 83 -4.07 12.25 3.53
N GLU A 84 -4.75 13.00 4.39
CA GLU A 84 -4.38 14.39 4.68
C GLU A 84 -3.03 14.58 5.39
N ARG A 85 -2.55 13.55 6.12
CA ARG A 85 -1.33 13.66 6.92
C ARG A 85 -0.12 13.02 6.26
N ASN A 86 -0.31 11.88 5.61
CA ASN A 86 0.80 11.14 5.03
C ASN A 86 0.68 10.96 3.50
N GLY A 87 -0.42 11.42 2.90
CA GLY A 87 -0.72 11.25 1.48
C GLY A 87 0.35 11.77 0.54
N LYS A 88 0.93 12.94 0.83
CA LYS A 88 2.02 13.50 0.01
C LYS A 88 3.24 12.56 -0.07
N GLU A 89 3.61 11.97 1.06
CA GLU A 89 4.75 11.06 1.13
C GLU A 89 4.44 9.72 0.45
N VAL A 90 3.24 9.16 0.68
CA VAL A 90 2.77 7.96 -0.02
C VAL A 90 2.75 8.20 -1.53
N MET A 91 2.23 9.33 -1.99
CA MET A 91 2.17 9.68 -3.41
C MET A 91 3.56 9.82 -4.04
N THR A 92 4.51 10.40 -3.31
CA THR A 92 5.92 10.49 -3.73
C THR A 92 6.52 9.10 -3.91
N LEU A 93 6.32 8.21 -2.94
CA LEU A 93 6.78 6.82 -3.01
C LEU A 93 6.17 6.06 -4.20
N LEU A 94 4.86 6.21 -4.43
CA LEU A 94 4.16 5.58 -5.55
C LEU A 94 4.69 6.08 -6.90
N LEU A 95 4.99 7.38 -7.01
CA LEU A 95 5.59 7.99 -8.20
C LEU A 95 7.00 7.45 -8.48
N ASP A 96 7.84 7.35 -7.45
CA ASP A 96 9.20 6.84 -7.58
C ASP A 96 9.18 5.40 -8.09
N ARG A 97 8.31 4.56 -7.52
CA ARG A 97 8.19 3.16 -7.95
C ARG A 97 7.58 3.01 -9.35
N ARG A 98 6.67 3.91 -9.76
CA ARG A 98 6.19 3.98 -11.14
C ARG A 98 7.27 4.46 -12.11
N GLY A 99 8.12 5.40 -11.70
CA GLY A 99 9.27 5.85 -12.46
C GLY A 99 10.28 4.73 -12.72
N VAL A 100 10.45 3.83 -11.76
CA VAL A 100 11.26 2.61 -11.91
C VAL A 100 10.64 1.62 -12.90
N LYS A 101 9.32 1.36 -12.85
CA LYS A 101 8.64 0.51 -13.84
C LYS A 101 8.56 1.14 -15.25
N ALA A 102 8.41 2.46 -15.35
CA ALA A 102 8.33 3.20 -16.62
C ALA A 102 9.70 3.47 -17.28
N ALA A 103 10.81 3.38 -16.54
CA ALA A 103 12.14 3.37 -17.13
C ALA A 103 12.37 2.15 -18.05
N ALA A 104 11.58 1.09 -17.89
CA ALA A 104 11.51 -0.04 -18.82
C ALA A 104 10.51 0.16 -19.99
N GLY A 105 9.76 1.27 -20.03
CA GLY A 105 8.74 1.54 -21.04
C GLY A 105 8.09 2.91 -20.93
N ASN A 106 8.77 3.94 -21.45
CA ASN A 106 8.27 5.27 -21.79
C ASN A 106 7.87 6.23 -20.63
N LYS A 107 8.53 7.40 -20.56
CA LYS A 107 8.85 8.11 -19.31
C LYS A 107 7.87 9.20 -18.83
N GLU A 108 6.77 9.51 -19.52
CA GLU A 108 6.12 10.82 -19.29
C GLU A 108 4.67 10.82 -18.78
N LYS A 109 3.82 9.86 -19.14
CA LYS A 109 2.38 9.97 -18.85
C LYS A 109 1.97 9.68 -17.40
N GLY A 110 2.80 8.95 -16.64
CA GLY A 110 2.48 8.53 -15.27
C GLY A 110 2.70 9.59 -14.20
N LYS A 111 3.58 10.57 -14.47
CA LYS A 111 3.91 11.66 -13.54
C LYS A 111 2.82 12.74 -13.56
N GLU A 112 2.35 13.14 -14.74
CA GLU A 112 1.43 14.28 -14.91
C GLU A 112 0.12 14.18 -14.12
N VAL A 113 -0.57 13.03 -14.14
CA VAL A 113 -1.86 12.88 -13.44
C VAL A 113 -1.73 13.04 -11.92
N ILE A 114 -0.60 12.56 -11.35
CA ILE A 114 -0.37 12.63 -9.91
C ILE A 114 0.13 14.03 -9.52
N THR A 115 0.98 14.67 -10.32
CA THR A 115 1.40 16.07 -10.08
C THR A 115 0.21 17.03 -10.16
N LEU A 116 -0.71 16.81 -11.11
CA LEU A 116 -1.96 17.58 -11.24
C LEU A 116 -2.88 17.49 -10.01
N LEU A 117 -2.88 16.37 -9.29
CA LEU A 117 -3.65 16.22 -8.05
C LEU A 117 -2.98 16.89 -6.84
N LEU A 118 -1.65 17.06 -6.87
CA LEU A 118 -0.89 17.73 -5.80
C LEU A 118 -0.93 19.26 -5.90
N ASP A 119 -1.06 19.80 -7.12
CA ASP A 119 -1.05 21.25 -7.37
C ASP A 119 -2.39 21.95 -7.09
N ARG A 120 -3.50 21.19 -6.99
CA ARG A 120 -4.86 21.74 -6.93
C ARG A 120 -5.40 22.03 -5.52
N ARG A 121 -4.57 21.95 -4.49
CA ARG A 121 -4.94 22.23 -3.07
C ARG A 121 -4.11 23.36 -2.47
N GLY A 122 -3.64 24.28 -3.30
CA GLY A 122 -2.81 25.43 -2.93
C GLY A 122 -3.51 26.79 -2.92
N ASP A 123 -4.84 26.85 -3.07
CA ASP A 123 -5.66 28.08 -2.98
C ASP A 123 -6.69 28.00 -1.85
#